data_AF-A0A4V6KJE4-F1
#
_entry.id   AF-A0A4V6KJE4-F1
#
_cell.length_a   1.000
_cell.length_b   1.000
_cell.length_c   1.000
_cell.angle_alpha   90.00
_cell.angle_beta   90.00
_cell.angle_gamma   90.00
#
_symmetry.space_group_name_H-M   'P 1'
#
loop_
_entity.id
_entity.type
_entity.pdbx_description
1 polymer ?
#
loop_
_entity_poly.entity_id
_entity_poly.type
_entity_poly.pdbx_seq_one_letter_code
_entity_poly.pdbx_strand_id
1 'polypeptide(L)'
;MVIINKVMFSSLLLLLLVGCQGRLNNDNKLDENEQEYILSKVNNYQGLLKLYREKLSKKEDPEVRFKLAEYYNLVEDYGSSLHYLAPLLDNKPSDKIYLLQAKNLAAMGKGSGGPNGYFCGFRIKSKER
;
A
#
# COMPACT_ATOMS: atom_id res chain seq x y z
N MET A 1 -38.18 -44.06 -18.54
CA MET A 1 -38.52 -42.63 -18.68
C MET A 1 -38.28 -41.85 -17.36
N VAL A 2 -37.13 -42.05 -16.69
CA VAL A 2 -36.78 -41.37 -15.42
C VAL A 2 -35.38 -40.72 -15.51
N ILE A 3 -34.54 -41.20 -16.43
CA ILE A 3 -33.17 -40.73 -16.63
C ILE A 3 -33.15 -39.34 -17.31
N ILE A 4 -34.05 -39.08 -18.25
CA ILE A 4 -34.12 -37.81 -19.00
C ILE A 4 -34.49 -36.62 -18.08
N ASN A 5 -35.37 -36.85 -17.09
CA ASN A 5 -35.79 -35.81 -16.13
C ASN A 5 -34.65 -35.41 -15.17
N LYS A 6 -33.72 -36.33 -14.85
CA LYS A 6 -32.54 -36.05 -14.03
C LYS A 6 -31.47 -35.25 -14.78
N VAL A 7 -31.32 -35.50 -16.08
CA VAL A 7 -30.33 -34.80 -16.93
C VAL A 7 -30.75 -33.34 -17.20
N MET A 8 -32.06 -33.09 -17.39
CA MET A 8 -32.60 -31.73 -17.51
C MET A 8 -32.41 -30.87 -16.25
N PHE A 9 -32.55 -31.46 -15.06
CA PHE A 9 -32.36 -30.75 -13.79
C PHE A 9 -30.89 -30.40 -13.51
N SER A 10 -29.95 -31.24 -13.95
CA SER A 10 -28.51 -31.03 -13.77
C SER A 10 -27.96 -29.91 -14.68
N SER A 11 -28.50 -29.77 -15.89
CA SER A 11 -28.03 -28.77 -16.86
C SER A 11 -28.45 -27.33 -16.49
N LEU A 12 -29.56 -27.15 -15.77
CA LEU A 12 -30.06 -25.83 -15.35
C LEU A 12 -29.17 -25.15 -14.29
N LEU A 13 -28.41 -25.93 -13.52
CA LEU A 13 -27.55 -25.41 -12.44
C LEU A 13 -26.21 -24.82 -12.96
N LEU A 14 -25.80 -25.19 -14.18
CA LEU A 14 -24.54 -24.75 -14.78
C LEU A 14 -24.62 -23.38 -15.46
N LEU A 15 -25.83 -22.88 -15.78
CA LEU A 15 -26.03 -21.55 -16.39
C LEU A 15 -25.97 -20.39 -15.38
N LEU A 16 -26.04 -20.67 -14.07
CA LEU A 16 -25.98 -19.64 -13.03
C LEU A 16 -24.55 -19.17 -12.70
N LEU A 17 -23.52 -19.80 -13.28
CA LEU A 17 -22.12 -19.44 -13.05
C LEU A 17 -21.54 -18.47 -14.09
N VAL A 18 -22.33 -18.02 -15.08
CA VAL A 18 -21.88 -17.09 -16.13
C VAL A 18 -22.37 -15.68 -15.80
N GLY A 19 -21.72 -15.03 -14.83
CA GLY A 19 -22.19 -13.73 -14.36
C GLY A 19 -21.30 -13.00 -13.37
N CYS A 20 -19.99 -12.88 -13.62
CA CYS A 20 -19.19 -11.83 -12.98
C CYS A 20 -18.03 -11.41 -13.89
N GLN A 21 -18.33 -10.92 -15.09
CA GLN A 21 -17.38 -10.13 -15.87
C GLN A 21 -17.83 -8.66 -15.82
N GLY A 22 -17.71 -8.06 -14.64
CA GLY A 22 -17.81 -6.61 -14.47
C GLY A 22 -16.56 -5.94 -15.03
N ARG A 23 -16.45 -5.79 -16.35
CA ARG A 23 -15.57 -4.76 -16.91
C ARG A 23 -16.28 -3.42 -16.73
N LEU A 24 -16.07 -2.79 -15.58
CA LEU A 24 -16.41 -1.39 -15.38
C LEU A 24 -15.54 -0.55 -16.32
N ASN A 25 -16.08 -0.24 -17.49
CA ASN A 25 -15.52 0.76 -18.37
C ASN A 25 -15.74 2.12 -17.68
N ASN A 26 -14.67 2.63 -17.07
CA ASN A 26 -14.74 3.66 -16.05
C ASN A 26 -14.58 5.06 -16.69
N ASP A 27 -15.59 5.51 -17.42
CA ASP A 27 -15.69 6.91 -17.86
C ASP A 27 -16.13 7.85 -16.71
N ASN A 28 -16.54 7.29 -15.56
CA ASN A 28 -16.78 8.01 -14.29
C ASN A 28 -15.63 7.78 -13.29
N LYS A 29 -14.38 7.85 -13.75
CA LYS A 29 -13.25 7.73 -12.84
C LYS A 29 -13.18 9.00 -11.99
N LEU A 30 -13.43 8.87 -10.68
CA LEU A 30 -13.19 9.92 -9.70
C LEU A 30 -11.79 10.50 -9.87
N ASP A 31 -11.66 11.82 -9.66
CA ASP A 31 -10.33 12.44 -9.66
C ASP A 31 -9.46 11.81 -8.56
N GLU A 32 -8.15 11.79 -8.78
CA GLU A 32 -7.22 11.15 -7.83
C GLU A 32 -7.26 11.82 -6.45
N ASN A 33 -7.58 13.11 -6.38
CA ASN A 33 -7.71 13.83 -5.11
C ASN A 33 -9.04 13.49 -4.41
N GLU A 34 -10.12 13.33 -5.16
CA GLU A 34 -11.42 12.89 -4.62
C GLU A 34 -11.32 11.45 -4.10
N GLN A 35 -10.68 10.58 -4.87
CA GLN A 35 -10.44 9.20 -4.47
C GLN A 35 -9.61 9.14 -3.19
N GLU A 36 -8.54 9.93 -3.10
CA GLU A 36 -7.74 10.06 -1.88
C GLU A 36 -8.56 10.58 -0.69
N TYR A 37 -9.35 11.63 -0.89
CA TYR A 37 -10.21 12.19 0.14
C TYR A 37 -11.17 11.14 0.69
N ILE A 38 -11.89 10.44 -0.19
CA ILE A 38 -12.84 9.39 0.23
C ILE A 38 -12.12 8.30 1.00
N LEU A 39 -11.03 7.76 0.44
CA LEU A 39 -10.28 6.66 1.05
C LEU A 39 -9.70 7.03 2.42
N SER A 40 -9.19 8.25 2.57
CA SER A 40 -8.70 8.76 3.86
C SER A 40 -9.83 8.93 4.87
N LYS A 41 -11.02 9.40 4.46
CA LYS A 41 -12.16 9.57 5.36
C LYS A 41 -12.72 8.26 5.88
N VAL A 42 -12.66 7.20 5.09
CA VAL A 42 -13.09 5.86 5.52
C VAL A 42 -11.94 5.02 6.09
N ASN A 43 -10.75 5.60 6.31
CA ASN A 43 -9.54 4.92 6.79
C ASN A 43 -9.19 3.66 5.97
N ASN A 44 -9.45 3.67 4.66
CA ASN A 44 -9.13 2.55 3.79
C ASN A 44 -7.66 2.64 3.35
N TYR A 45 -6.76 2.22 4.26
CA TYR A 45 -5.32 2.27 4.03
C TYR A 45 -4.88 1.37 2.87
N GLN A 46 -5.54 0.23 2.64
CA GLN A 46 -5.21 -0.64 1.51
C GLN A 46 -5.51 0.03 0.17
N GLY A 47 -6.64 0.73 0.08
CA GLY A 47 -6.97 1.56 -1.08
C GLY A 47 -6.00 2.71 -1.27
N LEU A 48 -5.58 3.38 -0.18
CA LEU A 48 -4.58 4.46 -0.24
C LEU A 48 -3.22 3.94 -0.72
N LEU A 49 -2.75 2.82 -0.19
CA LEU A 49 -1.51 2.19 -0.64
C LEU A 49 -1.56 1.85 -2.13
N LYS A 50 -2.67 1.29 -2.62
CA LYS A 50 -2.86 1.02 -4.05
C LYS A 50 -2.83 2.31 -4.87
N LEU A 51 -3.60 3.33 -4.48
CA LEU A 51 -3.66 4.62 -5.15
C LEU A 51 -2.27 5.27 -5.25
N TYR A 52 -1.51 5.27 -4.15
CA TYR A 52 -0.18 5.91 -4.11
C TYR A 52 0.88 5.12 -4.87
N ARG A 53 0.83 3.78 -4.89
CA ARG A 53 1.69 2.96 -5.77
C ARG A 53 1.40 3.26 -7.24
N GLU A 54 0.13 3.39 -7.62
CA GLU A 54 -0.27 3.76 -8.98
C GLU A 54 0.21 5.17 -9.35
N LYS A 55 0.05 6.16 -8.45
CA LYS A 55 0.59 7.53 -8.64
C LYS A 55 2.10 7.48 -8.91
N LEU A 56 2.84 6.76 -8.07
CA LEU A 56 4.30 6.65 -8.19
C LEU A 56 4.73 5.91 -9.47
N SER A 57 3.97 4.91 -9.92
CA SER A 57 4.26 4.20 -11.18
C SER A 57 4.07 5.07 -12.43
N LYS A 58 3.21 6.09 -12.36
CA LYS A 58 2.98 7.02 -13.48
C LYS A 58 4.08 8.07 -13.54
N LYS A 59 4.50 8.56 -12.37
CA LYS A 59 5.52 9.59 -12.24
C LYS A 59 6.24 9.46 -10.91
N GLU A 60 7.56 9.42 -10.97
CA GLU A 60 8.39 9.53 -9.78
C GLU A 60 8.29 10.93 -9.18
N ASP A 61 7.81 10.97 -7.93
CA ASP A 61 7.58 12.19 -7.16
C ASP A 61 8.00 11.96 -5.70
N PRO A 62 8.99 12.70 -5.17
CA PRO A 62 9.46 12.55 -3.79
C PRO A 62 8.36 12.71 -2.73
N GLU A 63 7.37 13.58 -2.95
CA GLU A 63 6.29 13.83 -2.00
C GLU A 63 5.30 12.66 -1.98
N VAL A 64 4.94 12.13 -3.16
CA VAL A 64 4.10 10.93 -3.29
C VAL A 64 4.78 9.74 -2.64
N ARG A 65 6.10 9.57 -2.88
CA ARG A 65 6.88 8.50 -2.27
C ARG A 65 6.94 8.62 -0.74
N PHE A 66 7.14 9.82 -0.21
CA PHE A 66 7.13 10.05 1.24
C PHE A 66 5.77 9.70 1.85
N LYS A 67 4.68 10.14 1.23
CA LYS A 67 3.33 9.88 1.71
C LYS A 67 2.93 8.39 1.61
N LEU A 68 3.42 7.69 0.59
CA LEU A 68 3.31 6.23 0.51
C LEU A 68 4.02 5.57 1.70
N ALA A 69 5.22 6.02 2.04
CA ALA A 69 5.94 5.52 3.21
C ALA A 69 5.19 5.81 4.53
N GLU A 70 4.54 6.97 4.67
CA GLU A 70 3.69 7.28 5.83
C GLU A 70 2.53 6.28 5.95
N TYR A 71 1.83 5.97 4.85
CA TYR A 71 0.75 4.98 4.90
C TYR A 71 1.24 3.58 5.27
N TYR A 72 2.42 3.18 4.81
CA TYR A 72 3.03 1.92 5.25
C TYR A 72 3.38 1.91 6.74
N ASN A 73 3.86 3.03 7.29
CA ASN A 73 4.07 3.18 8.73
C ASN A 73 2.74 3.04 9.50
N LEU A 74 1.65 3.63 9.00
CA LEU A 74 0.32 3.57 9.63
C LEU A 74 -0.27 2.16 9.69
N VAL A 75 0.03 1.31 8.71
CA VAL A 75 -0.38 -0.11 8.73
C VAL A 75 0.69 -1.03 9.34
N GLU A 76 1.66 -0.45 10.04
CA GLU A 76 2.75 -1.15 10.75
C GLU A 76 3.67 -2.00 9.88
N ASP A 77 3.64 -1.81 8.56
CA ASP A 77 4.61 -2.37 7.64
C ASP A 77 5.82 -1.43 7.53
N TYR A 78 6.60 -1.43 8.61
CA TYR A 78 7.78 -0.59 8.76
C TYR A 78 8.87 -0.91 7.73
N GLY A 79 8.96 -2.18 7.29
CA GLY A 79 9.91 -2.61 6.26
C GLY A 79 9.63 -1.94 4.92
N SER A 80 8.38 -2.00 4.45
CA SER A 80 7.96 -1.29 3.25
C SER A 80 8.10 0.22 3.39
N SER A 81 7.75 0.78 4.56
CA SER A 81 7.93 2.22 4.82
C SER A 81 9.39 2.64 4.67
N LEU A 82 10.33 1.89 5.27
CA LEU A 82 11.77 2.15 5.13
C LEU A 82 12.27 1.97 3.69
N HIS A 83 11.76 0.98 2.96
CA HIS A 83 12.10 0.77 1.55
C HIS A 83 11.78 2.00 0.69
N TYR A 84 10.58 2.57 0.85
CA TYR A 84 10.18 3.77 0.11
C TYR A 84 10.88 5.05 0.62
N LEU A 85 11.36 5.08 1.87
CA LEU A 85 12.18 6.18 2.38
C LEU A 85 13.62 6.19 1.85
N ALA A 86 14.18 5.02 1.51
CA ALA A 86 15.60 4.90 1.16
C ALA A 86 16.07 5.92 0.09
N PRO A 87 15.35 6.10 -1.04
CA PRO A 87 15.78 7.06 -2.07
C PRO A 87 15.68 8.53 -1.63
N LEU A 88 14.82 8.83 -0.65
CA LEU A 88 14.62 10.17 -0.10
C LEU A 88 15.72 10.53 0.91
N LEU A 89 16.29 9.53 1.58
CA LEU A 89 17.42 9.70 2.50
C LEU A 89 18.72 10.05 1.79
N ASP A 90 18.87 9.61 0.54
CA ASP A 90 20.06 9.88 -0.26
C ASP A 90 20.06 11.28 -0.89
N ASN A 91 18.90 11.92 -1.01
CA ASN A 91 18.71 13.17 -1.76
C ASN A 91 18.17 14.30 -0.88
N LYS A 92 19.06 14.97 -0.14
CA LYS A 92 18.74 16.13 0.73
C LYS A 92 17.49 15.88 1.61
N PRO A 93 17.52 14.88 2.49
CA PRO A 93 16.39 14.56 3.34
C PRO A 93 15.98 15.74 4.22
N SER A 94 14.67 15.92 4.35
CA SER A 94 14.07 16.84 5.31
C SER A 94 13.97 16.18 6.70
N ASP A 95 13.80 16.98 7.73
CA ASP A 95 13.64 16.49 9.11
C ASP A 95 12.47 15.51 9.25
N LYS A 96 11.41 15.66 8.44
CA LYS A 96 10.26 14.75 8.43
C LYS A 96 10.63 13.34 7.95
N ILE A 97 11.51 13.24 6.96
CA ILE A 97 12.02 11.96 6.43
C ILE A 97 12.81 11.23 7.52
N TYR A 98 13.71 11.94 8.21
CA TYR A 98 14.46 11.35 9.33
C TYR A 98 13.57 10.97 10.50
N LEU A 99 12.57 11.80 10.83
CA LEU A 99 11.61 11.50 11.89
C LEU A 99 10.83 10.22 11.59
N LEU A 100 10.33 10.05 10.35
CA LEU A 100 9.60 8.84 9.97
C LEU A 100 10.51 7.60 9.99
N GLN A 101 11.75 7.73 9.50
CA GLN A 101 12.75 6.67 9.58
C GLN A 101 13.01 6.25 11.04
N ALA A 102 13.22 7.22 11.94
CA ALA A 102 13.45 6.97 13.36
C ALA A 102 12.24 6.27 14.01
N LYS A 103 11.02 6.70 13.69
CA LYS A 103 9.78 6.06 14.16
C LYS A 103 9.69 4.60 13.71
N ASN A 104 9.94 4.32 12.43
CA ASN A 104 9.94 2.96 11.89
C ASN A 104 10.97 2.06 12.58
N LEU A 105 12.21 2.53 12.69
CA LEU A 105 13.29 1.76 13.32
C LEU A 105 13.02 1.50 14.81
N ALA A 106 12.50 2.49 15.52
CA ALA A 106 12.13 2.34 16.93
C ALA A 106 10.99 1.33 17.11
N ALA A 107 9.98 1.34 16.22
CA ALA A 107 8.88 0.38 16.27
C ALA A 107 9.36 -1.05 15.96
N MET A 108 10.23 -1.22 14.96
CA MET A 108 10.83 -2.53 14.66
C MET A 108 11.66 -3.06 15.83
N GLY A 109 12.49 -2.23 16.47
CA GLY A 109 13.28 -2.62 17.64
C GLY A 109 12.45 -2.93 18.89
N LYS A 110 11.21 -2.43 19.00
CA LYS A 110 10.27 -2.79 20.06
C LYS A 110 9.54 -4.12 19.79
N GLY A 111 9.33 -4.47 18.54
CA GLY A 111 8.66 -5.72 18.14
C GLY A 111 9.60 -6.92 18.00
N SER A 112 10.90 -6.69 17.74
CA SER A 112 11.91 -7.74 17.60
C SER A 112 12.64 -8.03 18.92
N GLY A 113 11.96 -8.70 19.86
CA GLY A 113 12.61 -9.41 20.96
C GLY A 113 13.38 -10.67 20.51
N GLY A 114 14.18 -10.56 19.44
CA GLY A 114 14.99 -11.64 18.89
C GLY A 114 16.49 -11.46 19.21
N PRO A 115 17.26 -12.56 19.37
CA PRO A 115 18.61 -12.55 19.96
C PRO A 115 19.70 -11.87 19.11
N ASN A 116 19.36 -11.33 17.94
CA ASN A 116 20.29 -10.67 17.02
C ASN A 116 19.82 -9.24 16.75
N GLY A 117 19.86 -8.41 17.80
CA GLY A 117 19.64 -6.98 17.74
C GLY A 117 20.78 -6.27 17.00
N TYR A 118 20.81 -6.40 15.67
CA TYR A 118 21.55 -5.46 14.85
C TYR A 118 20.83 -4.12 14.94
N PHE A 119 21.29 -3.26 15.85
CA PHE A 119 21.11 -1.83 15.72
C PHE A 119 21.67 -1.44 14.34
N CYS A 120 20.79 -1.38 13.33
CA CYS A 120 21.13 -0.79 12.05
C CYS A 120 21.46 0.68 12.36
N GLY A 121 22.75 0.99 12.35
CA GLY A 121 23.29 2.24 12.87
C GLY A 121 22.56 3.43 12.25
N PHE A 122 22.20 4.39 13.09
CA PHE A 122 21.82 5.73 12.71
C PHE A 122 22.93 6.32 11.82
N ARG A 123 22.85 6.12 10.50
CA ARG A 123 23.59 6.95 9.55
C ARG A 123 22.73 8.16 9.24
N ILE A 124 22.51 8.99 10.26
CA ILE A 124 22.21 10.40 10.03
C ILE A 124 23.50 10.94 9.42
N LYS A 125 23.49 11.23 8.12
CA LYS A 125 24.50 12.10 7.52
C LYS A 125 24.32 13.45 8.20
N SER A 126 25.02 13.66 9.32
CA SER A 126 25.14 14.96 9.95
C SER A 126 25.61 15.93 8.88
N LYS A 127 24.73 16.86 8.53
CA LYS A 127 25.05 17.96 7.64
C LYS A 127 25.99 18.88 8.39
N GLU A 128 27.29 18.66 8.20
CA GLU A 128 28.33 19.60 8.58
C GLU A 128 28.01 20.92 7.86
N ARG A 129 27.67 21.92 8.67
CA ARG A 129 27.55 23.33 8.27
C ARG A 129 28.71 24.08 8.90
#